data_AF-A0A920GP39-F1
#
_entry.id   AF-A0A920GP39-F1
#
_cell.length_a   1.000
_cell.length_b   1.000
_cell.length_c   1.000
_cell.angle_alpha   90.00
_cell.angle_beta   90.00
_cell.angle_gamma   90.00
#
_symmetry.space_group_name_H-M   'P 1'
#
loop_
_entity.id
_entity.type
_entity.pdbx_description
1 polymer ?
#
loop_
_entity_poly.entity_id
_entity_poly.type
_entity_poly.pdbx_seq_one_letter_code
_entity_poly.pdbx_strand_id
1 'polypeptide(L)'
;MQQKMMLFTPAVGVIYGLWFFLAPNSYWSLMTVPADLITDIASVQLQNTGLALLVIAYVLIATRKYITNDNVPEFMMIHTVGWAIFAVGGLYLTVSSGDPIGNNPFFYQALIFLIIAVGFYAKRN
;
A
#
# COMPACT_ATOMS: atom_id res chain seq x y z
N MET A 1 -6.82 -7.84 -19.86
CA MET A 1 -5.67 -7.05 -19.34
C MET A 1 -5.86 -6.68 -17.87
N GLN A 2 -7.03 -6.15 -17.50
CA GLN A 2 -7.40 -5.80 -16.11
C GLN A 2 -7.17 -6.92 -15.10
N GLN A 3 -7.60 -8.16 -15.39
CA GLN A 3 -7.39 -9.28 -14.47
C GLN A 3 -5.91 -9.61 -14.19
N LYS A 4 -4.99 -9.27 -15.12
CA LYS A 4 -3.54 -9.40 -14.88
C LYS A 4 -3.04 -8.20 -14.07
N MET A 5 -3.54 -7.01 -14.35
CA MET A 5 -3.22 -5.80 -13.59
C MET A 5 -3.66 -5.91 -12.13
N MET A 6 -4.82 -6.52 -11.84
CA MET A 6 -5.27 -6.75 -10.46
C MET A 6 -4.40 -7.73 -9.67
N LEU A 7 -3.52 -8.51 -10.31
CA LEU A 7 -2.51 -9.30 -9.58
C LEU A 7 -1.38 -8.44 -9.01
N PHE A 8 -1.23 -7.20 -9.46
CA PHE A 8 -0.23 -6.27 -8.93
C PHE A 8 -0.46 -6.01 -7.44
N THR A 9 -1.70 -5.70 -7.04
CA THR A 9 -2.03 -5.37 -5.64
C THR A 9 -1.72 -6.50 -4.66
N PRO A 10 -2.14 -7.76 -4.85
CA PRO A 10 -1.76 -8.85 -3.96
C PRO A 10 -0.25 -9.14 -4.03
N ALA A 11 0.42 -9.00 -5.18
CA ALA A 11 1.87 -9.18 -5.24
C ALA A 11 2.61 -8.14 -4.38
N VAL A 12 2.23 -6.87 -4.48
CA VAL A 12 2.79 -5.80 -3.64
C VAL A 12 2.42 -6.02 -2.16
N GLY A 13 1.19 -6.43 -1.87
CA GLY A 13 0.75 -6.79 -0.52
C GLY A 13 1.57 -7.92 0.10
N VAL A 14 1.95 -8.94 -0.66
CA VAL A 14 2.86 -10.00 -0.20
C VAL A 14 4.27 -9.46 0.06
N ILE A 15 4.84 -8.71 -0.89
CA ILE A 15 6.21 -8.20 -0.78
C ILE A 15 6.34 -7.27 0.43
N TYR A 16 5.50 -6.24 0.52
CA TYR A 16 5.55 -5.29 1.62
C TYR A 16 5.03 -5.90 2.92
N GLY A 17 4.05 -6.82 2.85
CA GLY A 17 3.56 -7.54 4.02
C GLY A 17 4.65 -8.35 4.71
N LEU A 18 5.40 -9.15 3.94
CA LEU A 18 6.55 -9.90 4.45
C LEU A 18 7.66 -8.97 4.94
N TRP A 19 7.95 -7.89 4.20
CA TRP A 19 9.00 -6.96 4.58
C TRP A 19 8.72 -6.25 5.90
N PHE A 20 7.51 -5.70 6.07
CA PHE A 20 7.09 -5.01 7.28
C PHE A 20 7.04 -5.95 8.49
N PHE A 21 6.62 -7.19 8.27
CA PHE A 21 6.51 -8.18 9.34
C PHE A 21 7.87 -8.72 9.78
N LEU A 22 8.74 -9.10 8.84
CA LEU A 22 9.99 -9.81 9.13
C LEU A 22 11.19 -8.88 9.33
N ALA A 23 11.20 -7.69 8.71
CA ALA A 23 12.34 -6.78 8.77
C ALA A 23 11.92 -5.29 8.90
N PRO A 24 11.09 -4.93 9.90
CA PRO A 24 10.57 -3.56 10.08
C PRO A 24 11.68 -2.50 10.17
N ASN A 25 12.79 -2.80 10.85
CA ASN A 25 13.91 -1.85 11.00
C ASN A 25 14.58 -1.49 9.66
N SER A 26 14.61 -2.43 8.71
CA SER A 26 15.15 -2.16 7.38
C SER A 26 14.24 -1.24 6.56
N TYR A 27 12.92 -1.32 6.77
CA TYR A 27 11.97 -0.37 6.19
C TYR A 27 12.12 1.00 6.82
N TRP A 28 12.19 1.11 8.15
CA TRP A 28 12.42 2.38 8.83
C TRP A 28 13.70 3.08 8.36
N SER A 29 14.78 2.31 8.16
CA SER A 29 16.03 2.79 7.60
C SER A 29 15.87 3.32 6.17
N LEU A 30 15.14 2.61 5.29
CA LEU A 30 14.82 3.14 3.96
C LEU A 30 14.03 4.44 4.04
N MET A 31 13.09 4.54 4.97
CA MET A 31 12.28 5.73 5.20
C MET A 31 13.05 6.83 5.95
N THR A 32 14.37 6.68 6.12
CA THR A 32 15.28 7.65 6.73
C THR A 32 14.90 8.02 8.16
N VAL A 33 14.17 7.14 8.86
CA VAL A 33 13.79 7.37 10.25
C VAL A 33 15.01 7.13 11.15
N PRO A 34 15.44 8.11 11.96
CA PRO A 34 16.54 7.95 12.90
C PRO A 34 16.30 6.80 13.87
N ALA A 35 17.33 5.99 14.14
CA ALA A 35 17.21 4.78 14.95
C ALA A 35 16.75 5.05 16.39
N ASP A 36 17.08 6.22 16.94
CA ASP A 36 16.67 6.69 18.26
C ASP A 36 15.18 7.09 18.32
N LEU A 37 14.54 7.33 17.18
CA LEU A 37 13.10 7.61 17.09
C LEU A 37 12.26 6.36 16.79
N ILE A 38 12.89 5.21 16.51
CA ILE A 38 12.20 3.95 16.28
C ILE A 38 11.86 3.32 17.64
N THR A 39 10.59 3.42 18.02
CA THR A 39 10.08 2.78 19.25
C THR A 39 9.61 1.35 18.98
N ASP A 40 9.61 0.50 20.02
CA ASP A 40 9.05 -0.85 19.95
C ASP A 40 7.59 -0.84 19.50
N ILE A 41 6.81 0.13 19.99
CA ILE A 41 5.40 0.30 19.61
C ILE A 41 5.29 0.60 18.11
N ALA A 42 6.10 1.51 17.57
CA ALA A 42 6.10 1.82 16.14
C ALA A 42 6.44 0.58 15.29
N SER A 43 7.44 -0.19 15.72
CA SER A 43 7.82 -1.44 15.05
C SER A 43 6.72 -2.49 15.09
N VAL A 44 6.05 -2.69 16.23
CA VAL A 44 4.90 -3.61 16.35
C VAL A 44 3.74 -3.16 15.45
N GLN A 45 3.46 -1.86 15.35
CA GLN A 45 2.43 -1.35 14.44
C GLN A 45 2.77 -1.57 12.97
N LEU A 46 4.04 -1.40 12.60
CA LEU A 46 4.49 -1.71 11.24
C LEU A 46 4.34 -3.22 10.95
N GLN A 47 4.71 -4.08 11.88
CA GLN A 47 4.52 -5.53 11.74
C GLN A 47 3.04 -5.91 11.62
N ASN A 48 2.16 -5.32 12.43
CA ASN A 48 0.71 -5.51 12.33
C ASN A 48 0.17 -5.05 10.97
N THR A 49 0.69 -3.93 10.45
CA THR A 49 0.38 -3.47 9.09
C THR A 49 0.84 -4.50 8.06
N GLY A 50 2.04 -5.07 8.22
CA GLY A 50 2.54 -6.16 7.40
C GLY A 50 1.62 -7.37 7.38
N LEU A 51 1.16 -7.82 8.55
CA LEU A 51 0.20 -8.92 8.67
C LEU A 51 -1.13 -8.59 7.99
N ALA A 52 -1.65 -7.38 8.16
CA ALA A 52 -2.88 -6.94 7.50
C ALA A 52 -2.75 -6.96 5.96
N LEU A 53 -1.60 -6.53 5.42
CA LEU A 53 -1.32 -6.60 3.99
C LEU A 53 -1.30 -8.05 3.47
N LEU A 54 -0.77 -9.00 4.24
CA LEU A 54 -0.81 -10.43 3.87
C LEU A 54 -2.24 -10.97 3.84
N VAL A 55 -3.07 -10.60 4.81
CA VAL A 55 -4.49 -10.97 4.83
C VAL A 55 -5.23 -10.38 3.63
N ILE A 56 -5.03 -9.10 3.34
CA ILE A 56 -5.63 -8.43 2.17
C ILE A 56 -5.19 -9.11 0.87
N ALA A 57 -3.89 -9.41 0.72
CA ALA A 57 -3.37 -10.10 -0.46
C ALA A 57 -4.02 -11.48 -0.64
N TYR A 58 -4.14 -12.26 0.43
CA TYR A 58 -4.82 -13.55 0.40
C TYR A 58 -6.29 -13.40 -0.02
N VAL A 59 -7.03 -12.46 0.56
CA VAL A 59 -8.45 -12.22 0.21
C VAL A 59 -8.60 -11.83 -1.26
N LEU A 60 -7.76 -10.95 -1.78
CA LEU A 60 -7.79 -10.55 -3.20
C LEU A 60 -7.47 -11.72 -4.15
N ILE A 61 -6.53 -12.60 -3.77
CA ILE A 61 -6.22 -13.81 -4.54
C ILE A 61 -7.40 -14.79 -4.49
N ALA A 62 -7.95 -15.05 -3.30
CA ALA A 62 -9.01 -16.03 -3.08
C ALA A 62 -10.33 -15.63 -3.76
N THR A 63 -10.61 -14.32 -3.83
CA THR A 63 -11.83 -13.78 -4.47
C THR A 63 -11.72 -13.61 -5.98
N ARG A 64 -10.51 -13.73 -6.55
CA ARG A 64 -10.26 -13.53 -8.00
C ARG A 64 -11.12 -14.42 -8.90
N LYS A 65 -11.45 -15.64 -8.45
CA LYS A 65 -12.29 -16.59 -9.21
C LYS A 65 -13.72 -16.10 -9.44
N TYR A 66 -14.16 -15.09 -8.72
CA TYR A 66 -15.50 -14.50 -8.85
C TYR A 66 -15.54 -13.28 -9.80
N ILE A 67 -14.39 -12.91 -10.38
CA ILE A 67 -14.29 -11.79 -11.32
C ILE A 67 -14.70 -12.26 -12.72
N THR A 68 -15.76 -11.67 -13.26
CA THR A 68 -16.29 -11.88 -14.61
C THR A 68 -16.05 -10.63 -15.46
N ASN A 69 -16.44 -10.68 -16.74
CA ASN A 69 -16.37 -9.49 -17.60
C ASN A 69 -17.36 -8.40 -17.19
N ASP A 70 -18.47 -8.78 -16.55
CA ASP A 70 -19.54 -7.85 -16.17
C ASP A 70 -19.19 -7.03 -14.92
N ASN A 71 -18.42 -7.61 -13.99
CA ASN A 71 -18.03 -6.97 -12.73
C ASN A 71 -16.56 -6.54 -12.68
N VAL A 72 -15.79 -6.73 -13.75
CA VAL A 72 -14.37 -6.32 -13.78
C VAL A 72 -14.17 -4.83 -13.48
N PRO A 73 -15.02 -3.88 -13.93
CA PRO A 73 -14.83 -2.47 -13.61
C PRO A 73 -15.02 -2.18 -12.11
N GLU A 74 -15.94 -2.88 -11.46
CA GLU A 74 -16.18 -2.76 -10.02
C GLU A 74 -14.97 -3.27 -9.22
N PHE A 75 -14.42 -4.43 -9.59
CA PHE A 75 -13.19 -4.93 -8.97
C PHE A 75 -11.99 -4.01 -9.23
N MET A 76 -11.87 -3.39 -10.40
CA MET A 76 -10.85 -2.38 -10.67
C MET A 76 -11.03 -1.14 -9.77
N MET A 77 -12.27 -0.75 -9.47
CA MET A 77 -12.56 0.32 -8.52
C MET A 77 -12.18 -0.05 -7.08
N ILE A 78 -12.37 -1.29 -6.64
CA ILE A 78 -11.91 -1.75 -5.32
C ILE A 78 -10.40 -1.53 -5.17
N HIS A 79 -9.62 -1.93 -6.17
CA HIS A 79 -8.17 -1.72 -6.17
C HIS A 79 -7.81 -0.23 -6.22
N THR A 80 -8.50 0.56 -7.06
CA THR A 80 -8.33 2.02 -7.15
C THR A 80 -8.51 2.66 -5.77
N VAL A 81 -9.63 2.36 -5.10
CA VAL A 81 -9.96 2.95 -3.80
C VAL A 81 -8.99 2.49 -2.73
N GLY A 82 -8.59 1.21 -2.71
CA GLY A 82 -7.58 0.72 -1.77
C GLY A 82 -6.27 1.50 -1.86
N TRP A 83 -5.74 1.69 -3.08
CA TRP A 83 -4.54 2.49 -3.31
C TRP A 83 -4.74 3.97 -2.97
N ALA A 84 -5.91 4.53 -3.29
CA ALA A 84 -6.23 5.92 -2.95
C ALA A 84 -6.31 6.17 -1.45
N ILE A 85 -6.80 5.21 -0.65
CA ILE A 85 -6.82 5.30 0.82
C ILE A 85 -5.39 5.40 1.37
N PHE A 86 -4.47 4.54 0.90
CA PHE A 86 -3.07 4.62 1.29
C PHE A 86 -2.42 5.94 0.86
N ALA A 87 -2.73 6.41 -0.35
CA ALA A 87 -2.21 7.67 -0.86
C ALA A 87 -2.69 8.88 -0.05
N VAL A 88 -4.01 9.05 0.11
CA VAL A 88 -4.59 10.19 0.82
C VAL A 88 -4.22 10.14 2.30
N GLY A 89 -4.26 8.96 2.92
CA GLY A 89 -3.83 8.78 4.30
C GLY A 89 -2.36 9.13 4.50
N GLY A 90 -1.48 8.65 3.61
CA GLY A 90 -0.04 8.96 3.67
C GLY A 90 0.26 10.44 3.46
N LEU A 91 -0.42 11.09 2.52
CA LEU A 91 -0.31 12.54 2.30
C LEU A 91 -0.77 13.32 3.54
N TYR A 92 -1.91 12.96 4.11
CA TYR A 92 -2.42 13.58 5.33
C TYR A 92 -1.42 13.46 6.49
N LEU A 93 -0.90 12.25 6.73
CA LEU A 93 0.07 12.01 7.80
C LEU A 93 1.36 12.82 7.60
N THR A 94 1.86 12.87 6.36
CA THR A 94 3.07 13.64 6.03
C THR A 94 2.86 15.15 6.22
N VAL A 95 1.72 15.70 5.80
CA VAL A 95 1.41 17.11 6.02
C VAL A 95 1.22 17.41 7.51
N SER A 96 0.63 16.49 8.27
CA SER A 96 0.41 16.66 9.70
C SER A 96 1.67 16.54 10.57
N SER A 97 2.74 15.88 10.09
CA SER A 97 3.98 15.73 10.88
C SER A 97 4.76 17.04 11.00
N GLY A 98 4.54 17.99 10.08
CA GLY A 98 5.27 19.27 10.03
C GLY A 98 6.65 19.17 9.39
N ASP A 99 7.05 17.99 8.91
CA ASP A 99 8.33 17.80 8.24
C ASP A 99 8.37 18.45 6.85
N PRO A 100 9.53 18.95 6.40
CA PRO A 100 9.69 19.44 5.04
C PRO A 100 9.36 18.35 4.00
N ILE A 101 8.29 18.58 3.24
CA ILE A 101 7.74 17.63 2.26
C ILE A 101 8.80 17.18 1.23
N GLY A 102 9.66 18.10 0.77
CA GLY A 102 10.62 17.86 -0.29
C GLY A 102 11.66 16.76 0.01
N ASN A 103 11.88 16.43 1.28
CA ASN A 103 12.84 15.40 1.69
C ASN A 103 12.18 14.25 2.47
N ASN A 104 10.85 14.16 2.50
CA ASN A 104 10.14 13.16 3.27
C ASN A 104 9.84 11.90 2.41
N PRO A 105 10.45 10.74 2.66
CA PRO A 105 10.19 9.52 1.87
C PRO A 105 8.73 9.06 1.92
N PHE A 106 8.01 9.32 3.01
CA PHE A 106 6.59 8.97 3.15
C PHE A 106 5.71 9.77 2.18
N PHE A 107 6.07 11.02 1.89
CA PHE A 107 5.37 11.83 0.88
C PHE A 107 5.50 11.17 -0.51
N TYR A 108 6.72 10.81 -0.91
CA TYR A 108 6.97 10.19 -2.21
C TYR A 108 6.29 8.82 -2.34
N GLN A 109 6.29 8.03 -1.27
CA GLN A 109 5.54 6.77 -1.21
C GLN A 109 4.04 7.00 -1.43
N ALA A 110 3.46 8.01 -0.77
CA ALA A 110 2.05 8.36 -0.94
C ALA A 110 1.71 8.81 -2.37
N LEU A 111 2.62 9.55 -3.03
CA LEU A 111 2.47 9.90 -4.45
C LEU A 111 2.52 8.68 -5.37
N ILE A 112 3.40 7.71 -5.09
CA ILE A 112 3.45 6.46 -5.85
C ILE A 112 2.11 5.71 -5.73
N PHE A 113 1.54 5.64 -4.53
CA PHE A 113 0.22 5.04 -4.32
C PHE A 113 -0.89 5.78 -5.08
N LEU A 114 -0.83 7.10 -5.14
CA LEU A 114 -1.77 7.90 -5.93
C LEU A 114 -1.68 7.59 -7.42
N ILE A 115 -0.46 7.50 -7.97
CA ILE A 115 -0.22 7.15 -9.37
C ILE A 115 -0.77 5.76 -9.68
N ILE A 116 -0.55 4.79 -8.79
CA ILE A 116 -1.10 3.43 -8.94
C ILE A 116 -2.63 3.47 -8.94
N ALA A 117 -3.26 4.21 -8.02
CA ALA A 117 -4.70 4.38 -7.97
C ALA A 117 -5.26 4.95 -9.28
N VAL A 118 -4.65 6.03 -9.80
CA VAL A 118 -5.02 6.62 -11.10
C VAL A 118 -4.87 5.60 -12.23
N GLY A 119 -3.81 4.79 -12.20
CA GLY A 119 -3.60 3.71 -13.16
C GLY A 119 -4.76 2.71 -13.17
N PHE A 120 -5.18 2.21 -12.01
CA PHE A 120 -6.35 1.32 -11.90
C PHE A 120 -7.63 1.99 -12.39
N TYR A 121 -7.86 3.25 -12.00
CA TYR A 121 -9.04 4.00 -12.42
C TYR A 121 -9.11 4.18 -13.94
N ALA A 122 -7.99 4.54 -14.57
CA ALA A 122 -7.89 4.79 -16.00
C ALA A 122 -8.08 3.52 -16.84
N LYS A 123 -7.76 2.35 -16.29
CA LYS A 123 -7.89 1.04 -16.96
C LYS A 123 -9.12 0.25 -16.55
N ARG A 124 -10.07 0.86 -15.82
CA ARG A 124 -11.25 0.16 -15.29
C ARG A 124 -12.23 -0.33 -16.37
N ASN A 125 -12.22 0.29 -17.55
CA ASN A 125 -13.04 -0.09 -18.70
C ASN A 125 -12.18 -0.81 -19.74
#